data_AF-A0A8J6P5J6-F1
#
_entry.id   AF-A0A8J6P5J6-F1
#
_cell.length_a   1.000
_cell.length_b   1.000
_cell.length_c   1.000
_cell.angle_alpha   90.00
_cell.angle_beta   90.00
_cell.angle_gamma   90.00
#
_symmetry.space_group_name_H-M   'P 1'
#
loop_
_entity.id
_entity.type
_entity.pdbx_description
1 polymer ?
#
loop_
_entity_poly.entity_id
_entity_poly.type
_entity_poly.pdbx_seq_one_letter_code
_entity_poly.pdbx_strand_id
1 'polypeptide(L)' 'MTDAQTNSAPKKLNDPDIRLAETAIRRAALRARERARRFGHGIIIYENGKMVEKLPDKVA' A
#
# COMPACT_ATOMS: atom_id res chain seq x y z
N MET A 1 -39.33 -10.05 14.46
CA MET A 1 -38.02 -10.69 14.23
C MET A 1 -37.07 -9.59 13.81
N THR A 2 -36.37 -8.96 14.74
CA THR A 2 -35.50 -7.80 14.48
C THR A 2 -34.06 -8.26 14.41
N ASP A 3 -33.45 -8.07 13.24
CA ASP A 3 -32.08 -8.47 12.93
C ASP A 3 -31.08 -7.67 13.78
N ALA A 4 -30.32 -8.39 14.60
CA ALA A 4 -29.26 -7.82 15.41
C ALA A 4 -28.09 -7.39 14.51
N GLN A 5 -28.03 -6.10 14.20
CA GLN A 5 -26.87 -5.44 13.61
C GLN A 5 -25.66 -5.60 14.56
N THR A 6 -24.80 -6.57 14.27
CA THR A 6 -23.50 -6.70 14.93
C THR A 6 -22.51 -5.75 14.27
N ASN A 7 -22.48 -4.51 14.77
CA ASN A 7 -21.37 -3.58 14.58
C ASN A 7 -20.09 -4.17 15.23
N SER A 8 -19.49 -5.16 14.58
CA SER A 8 -18.19 -5.67 14.96
C SER A 8 -17.12 -4.78 14.32
N ALA A 9 -16.63 -3.81 15.11
CA ALA A 9 -15.42 -3.07 14.75
C ALA A 9 -14.34 -4.07 14.33
N PRO A 10 -13.58 -3.83 13.25
CA PRO A 10 -12.59 -4.79 12.80
C PRO A 10 -11.59 -5.02 13.93
N LYS A 11 -11.63 -6.22 14.50
CA LYS A 11 -10.69 -6.66 15.53
C LYS A 11 -9.31 -6.59 14.89
N LYS A 12 -8.49 -5.62 15.30
CA LYS A 12 -7.09 -5.56 14.86
C LYS A 12 -6.46 -6.90 15.23
N LEU A 13 -6.13 -7.71 14.22
CA LEU A 13 -5.30 -8.90 14.41
C LEU A 13 -3.95 -8.39 14.90
N ASN A 14 -3.74 -8.40 16.21
CA ASN A 14 -2.47 -8.06 16.84
C ASN A 14 -1.55 -9.28 16.78
N ASP A 15 -1.39 -9.80 15.57
CA ASP A 15 -0.49 -10.89 15.27
C ASP A 15 0.94 -10.32 15.29
N PRO A 16 1.84 -10.84 16.13
CA PRO A 16 3.20 -10.33 16.25
C PRO A 16 3.98 -10.37 14.92
N ASP A 17 3.68 -11.32 14.03
CA ASP A 17 4.34 -11.46 12.73
C ASP A 17 3.81 -10.43 11.73
N ILE A 18 2.53 -10.06 11.82
CA ILE A 18 1.89 -9.10 10.90
C ILE A 18 2.03 -7.64 11.39
N ARG A 19 2.30 -7.42 12.67
CA ARG A 19 2.39 -6.07 13.27
C ARG A 19 3.36 -5.13 12.55
N LEU A 20 4.42 -5.65 11.95
CA LEU A 20 5.41 -4.87 11.20
C LEU A 20 5.15 -4.83 9.68
N ALA A 21 4.16 -5.58 9.18
CA ALA A 21 3.90 -5.72 7.75
C ALA A 21 3.58 -4.38 7.09
N GLU A 22 2.76 -3.53 7.71
CA GLU A 22 2.42 -2.21 7.17
C GLU A 22 3.67 -1.33 6.99
N THR A 23 4.58 -1.36 7.96
CA THR A 23 5.83 -0.60 7.91
C THR A 23 6.77 -1.17 6.84
N ALA A 24 6.84 -2.49 6.72
CA ALA A 24 7.62 -3.17 5.69
C ALA A 24 7.11 -2.82 4.28
N ILE A 25 5.79 -2.82 4.07
CA ILE A 25 5.16 -2.44 2.79
C ILE A 25 5.46 -0.98 2.45
N ARG A 26 5.33 -0.05 3.41
CA ARG A 26 5.68 1.37 3.20
C ARG A 26 7.14 1.54 2.80
N ARG A 27 8.06 0.85 3.47
CA ARG A 27 9.50 0.87 3.14
C ARG A 27 9.78 0.31 1.75
N ALA A 28 9.12 -0.80 1.38
CA ALA A 28 9.25 -1.39 0.05
C ALA A 28 8.77 -0.42 -1.05
N ALA A 29 7.63 0.24 -0.83
CA ALA A 29 7.09 1.23 -1.76
C ALA A 29 8.03 2.43 -1.96
N LEU A 30 8.63 2.95 -0.88
CA LEU A 30 9.60 4.05 -0.96
C LEU A 30 10.84 3.64 -1.75
N ARG A 31 11.39 2.45 -1.48
CA ARG A 31 12.56 1.93 -2.22
C ARG A 31 12.27 1.68 -3.70
N ALA A 32 11.07 1.22 -4.04
CA ALA A 32 10.64 1.06 -5.43
C ALA A 32 10.62 2.40 -6.16
N ARG A 33 10.06 3.45 -5.54
CA ARG A 33 10.07 4.82 -6.08
C ARG A 33 11.47 5.38 -6.25
N GLU A 34 12.35 5.15 -5.28
CA GLU A 34 13.74 5.61 -5.35
C GLU A 34 14.51 4.93 -6.50
N ARG A 35 14.37 3.60 -6.64
CA ARG A 35 14.97 2.86 -7.76
C ARG A 35 14.43 3.34 -9.10
N ALA A 36 13.12 3.48 -9.21
CA ALA A 36 12.46 4.02 -10.39
C ALA A 36 13.03 5.39 -10.79
N ARG A 37 13.24 6.29 -9.81
CA ARG A 37 13.88 7.60 -10.06
C ARG A 37 15.32 7.46 -10.54
N ARG A 38 16.11 6.60 -9.92
CA ARG A 38 17.53 6.42 -10.26
C ARG A 38 17.75 5.87 -11.66
N PHE A 39 16.93 4.92 -12.09
CA PHE A 39 17.08 4.21 -13.36
C PHE A 39 16.12 4.70 -14.46
N GLY A 40 15.24 5.65 -14.15
CA GLY A 40 14.23 6.16 -15.09
C GLY A 40 13.14 5.14 -15.42
N HIS A 41 12.87 4.17 -14.54
CA HIS A 41 11.83 3.17 -14.74
C HIS A 41 10.48 3.65 -14.22
N GLY A 42 9.39 3.21 -14.87
CA GLY A 42 8.04 3.37 -14.33
C GLY A 42 7.78 2.45 -13.14
N ILE A 43 6.83 2.84 -12.30
CA ILE A 43 6.35 2.05 -11.16
C ILE A 43 4.88 1.74 -11.40
N ILE A 44 4.50 0.47 -11.18
CA ILE A 44 3.10 0.07 -11.21
C ILE A 44 2.42 0.48 -9.91
N ILE A 45 1.34 1.24 -10.01
CA ILE A 45 0.54 1.72 -8.91
C ILE A 45 -0.91 1.29 -9.14
N TYR A 46 -1.57 0.81 -8.09
CA TYR A 46 -3.00 0.55 -8.14
C TYR A 46 -3.77 1.80 -7.72
N GLU A 47 -4.48 2.43 -8.67
CA GLU A 47 -5.31 3.60 -8.43
C GLU A 47 -6.67 3.41 -9.11
N ASN A 48 -7.75 3.77 -8.41
CA ASN A 48 -9.12 3.74 -8.95
C ASN A 48 -9.53 2.38 -9.56
N GLY A 49 -9.10 1.28 -8.94
CA GLY A 49 -9.44 -0.06 -9.42
C GLY A 49 -8.59 -0.55 -10.61
N LYS A 50 -7.55 0.18 -11.00
CA LYS A 50 -6.71 -0.15 -12.17
C LYS A 50 -5.23 -0.15 -11.79
N MET A 51 -4.47 -1.05 -12.42
CA MET A 51 -3.01 -0.97 -12.41
C MET A 51 -2.57 0.06 -13.45
N VAL A 52 -1.81 1.06 -13.02
CA VAL A 52 -1.33 2.17 -13.85
C VAL A 52 0.18 2.26 -13.68
N GLU A 53 0.91 2.35 -14.78
CA GLU A 53 2.34 2.67 -14.73
C GLU A 53 2.50 4.19 -14.62
N LYS A 54 3.23 4.66 -13.62
CA LYS A 54 3.62 6.07 -13.50
C LYS A 54 5.13 6.19 -13.48
N LEU A 55 5.66 7.11 -14.29
CA LEU A 55 7.03 7.55 -14.12
C LEU A 55 7.11 8.43 -12.86
N PRO A 56 8.18 8.30 -12.08
CA PRO A 56 8.39 9.21 -10.96
C PRO A 56 8.61 10.62 -11.51
N ASP A 57 7.99 11.60 -10.86
CA ASP A 57 8.13 13.01 -11.23
C ASP A 57 9.62 13.37 -11.34
N LYS A 58 10.02 13.93 -12.49
CA LYS A 58 11.32 14.58 -12.61
C LYS A 58 11.30 15.77 -11.67
N VAL A 59 12.12 15.73 -10.63
CA VAL A 59 12.44 16.96 -9.90
C VAL A 59 13.20 17.83 -10.90
N ALA A 60 12.56 18.92 -11.33
CA ALA A 60 13.18 19.95 -12.15
C ALA A 60 14.33 20.61 -11.38
#